data_AF-A0A921THC7-F1
#
_entry.id   AF-A0A921THC7-F1
#
_cell.length_a   1.000
_cell.length_b   1.000
_cell.length_c   1.000
_cell.angle_alpha   90.00
_cell.angle_beta   90.00
_cell.angle_gamma   90.00
#
_symmetry.space_group_name_H-M   'P 1'
#
loop_
_entity.id
_entity.type
_entity.pdbx_description
1 polymer ?
#
loop_
_entity_poly.entity_id
_entity_poly.type
_entity_poly.pdbx_seq_one_letter_code
_entity_poly.pdbx_strand_id
1 'polypeptide(L)'
;MTNTRIRTDALGNRIERIATETHIFYDPAHPATAQIVFQGEEYLTDAGGDTIVAKIDGRQSLRIELADIAAKTYDAGTDPVTGANLSQISPAGIAQIIRAVYDAEHNLAHAAGVADPEGAA
;
A
#
# COMPACT_ATOMS: atom_id res chain seq x y z
N MET A 1 12.71 2.92 21.35
CA MET A 1 12.92 2.59 19.93
C MET A 1 12.99 3.89 19.15
N THR A 2 14.03 4.09 18.33
CA THR A 2 14.18 5.30 17.52
C THR A 2 13.35 5.16 16.25
N ASN A 3 12.56 6.18 15.91
CA ASN A 3 11.77 6.21 14.68
C ASN A 3 12.72 6.18 13.48
N THR A 4 12.73 5.08 12.72
CA THR A 4 13.60 4.92 11.54
C THR A 4 13.00 5.57 10.29
N ARG A 5 11.76 6.06 10.35
CA ARG A 5 11.07 6.68 9.21
C ARG A 5 11.59 8.08 8.94
N ILE A 6 11.84 8.88 9.96
CA ILE A 6 12.26 10.28 9.81
C ILE A 6 13.49 10.50 10.68
N ARG A 7 14.59 10.89 10.05
CA ARG A 7 15.86 11.21 10.71
C ARG A 7 16.50 12.43 10.05
N THR A 8 17.47 13.03 10.73
CA THR A 8 18.23 14.18 10.20
C THR A 8 19.67 13.74 9.96
N ASP A 9 20.28 14.21 8.88
CA ASP A 9 21.72 14.03 8.64
C ASP A 9 22.57 15.02 9.47
N ALA A 10 23.90 14.93 9.34
CA ALA A 10 24.82 15.82 10.06
C ALA A 10 24.75 17.29 9.60
N LEU A 11 24.09 17.57 8.47
CA LEU A 11 23.95 18.90 7.86
C LEU A 11 22.57 19.53 8.15
N GLY A 12 21.68 18.82 8.85
CA GLY A 12 20.34 19.30 9.17
C GLY A 12 19.28 18.95 8.12
N ASN A 13 19.63 18.21 7.05
CA ASN A 13 18.65 17.78 6.06
C ASN A 13 17.81 16.63 6.61
N ARG A 14 16.53 16.62 6.26
CA ARG A 14 15.62 15.53 6.62
C ARG A 14 15.82 14.36 5.67
N ILE A 15 15.86 13.17 6.23
CA ILE A 15 15.82 11.90 5.53
C ILE A 15 14.50 11.24 5.90
N GLU A 16 13.69 10.95 4.90
CA GLU A 16 12.45 10.23 5.07
C GLU A 16 12.49 8.88 4.35
N ARG A 17 12.04 7.85 5.05
CA ARG A 17 11.74 6.55 4.47
C ARG A 17 10.31 6.56 3.94
N ILE A 18 10.19 6.37 2.64
CA ILE A 18 8.93 6.36 1.90
C ILE A 18 8.74 4.95 1.35
N ALA A 19 7.53 4.39 1.49
CA ALA A 19 7.19 3.13 0.86
C ALA A 19 7.00 3.36 -0.64
N THR A 20 7.83 2.72 -1.47
CA THR A 20 7.78 2.85 -2.94
C THR A 20 7.06 1.69 -3.60
N GLU A 21 7.02 0.53 -2.93
CA GLU A 21 6.23 -0.63 -3.35
C GLU A 21 5.45 -1.17 -2.15
N THR A 22 4.21 -1.60 -2.39
CA THR A 22 3.38 -2.28 -1.40
C THR A 22 2.90 -3.59 -1.98
N HIS A 23 3.27 -4.70 -1.34
CA HIS A 23 2.85 -6.03 -1.73
C HIS A 23 1.86 -6.56 -0.71
N ILE A 24 0.74 -7.08 -1.20
CA ILE A 24 -0.27 -7.73 -0.37
C ILE A 24 -0.27 -9.21 -0.75
N PHE A 25 0.06 -10.03 0.24
CA PHE A 25 0.06 -11.48 0.11
C PHE A 25 -1.20 -12.00 0.79
N TYR A 26 -2.08 -12.61 0.01
CA TYR A 26 -3.34 -13.16 0.49
C TYR A 26 -3.45 -14.61 0.06
N ASP A 27 -3.71 -15.50 1.03
CA ASP A 27 -4.10 -16.88 0.78
C ASP A 27 -5.59 -17.03 1.13
N PRO A 28 -6.48 -17.30 0.16
CA PRO A 28 -7.90 -17.49 0.42
C PRO A 28 -8.21 -18.69 1.31
N ALA A 29 -7.34 -19.70 1.37
CA ALA A 29 -7.49 -20.83 2.29
C ALA A 29 -7.13 -20.45 3.74
N HIS A 30 -6.30 -19.42 3.92
CA HIS A 30 -5.83 -18.95 5.23
C HIS A 30 -5.91 -17.42 5.33
N PRO A 31 -7.11 -16.84 5.32
CA PRO A 31 -7.28 -15.38 5.29
C PRO A 31 -6.68 -14.66 6.50
N ALA A 32 -6.52 -15.37 7.62
CA ALA A 32 -5.87 -14.88 8.84
C ALA A 32 -4.36 -14.63 8.68
N THR A 33 -3.71 -15.21 7.66
CA THR A 33 -2.26 -15.09 7.42
C THR A 33 -1.93 -14.09 6.33
N ALA A 34 -2.88 -13.24 5.92
CA ALA A 34 -2.62 -12.22 4.93
C ALA A 34 -1.57 -11.23 5.45
N GLN A 35 -0.59 -10.89 4.61
CA GLN A 35 0.53 -10.03 4.97
C GLN A 35 0.59 -8.83 4.04
N ILE A 36 0.94 -7.67 4.59
CA ILE A 36 1.30 -6.49 3.83
C ILE A 36 2.78 -6.24 4.03
N VAL A 37 3.49 -6.04 2.92
CA VAL A 37 4.91 -5.70 2.91
C VAL A 37 5.08 -4.35 2.23
N PHE A 38 5.54 -3.35 2.98
CA PHE A 38 5.97 -2.06 2.44
C PHE A 38 7.47 -2.11 2.18
N GLN A 39 7.89 -1.89 0.93
CA GLN A 39 9.28 -1.71 0.58
C GLN A 39 9.65 -0.24 0.77
N GLY A 40 10.30 0.05 1.90
CA GLY A 40 10.76 1.40 2.23
C GLY A 40 12.10 1.70 1.58
N GLU A 41 12.18 2.85 0.92
CA GLU A 41 13.42 3.44 0.41
C GLU A 41 13.64 4.80 1.07
N GLU A 42 14.90 5.21 1.22
CA GLU A 42 15.23 6.48 1.87
C GLU A 42 15.45 7.58 0.84
N TYR A 43 14.92 8.76 1.17
CA TYR A 43 15.02 9.97 0.39
C TYR A 43 15.52 11.11 1.25
N LEU A 44 16.53 11.81 0.74
CA LEU A 44 16.93 13.10 1.27
C LEU A 44 15.94 14.14 0.78
N THR A 45 15.40 14.92 1.71
CA THR A 45 14.55 16.08 1.41
C THR A 45 15.28 17.37 1.78
N ASP A 46 14.77 18.49 1.27
CA ASP A 46 15.19 19.81 1.76
C ASP A 46 14.90 19.98 3.27
N ALA A 47 15.37 21.09 3.85
CA ALA A 47 15.19 21.38 5.27
C ALA A 47 13.72 21.54 5.69
N GLY A 48 12.82 21.82 4.74
CA GLY A 48 11.36 21.87 4.97
C GLY A 48 10.70 20.49 4.96
N GLY A 49 11.32 19.52 4.27
CA GLY A 49 10.73 18.22 4.03
C GLY A 49 9.76 18.19 2.84
N ASP A 50 9.74 19.24 2.02
CA ASP A 50 8.73 19.44 0.98
C ASP A 50 9.20 18.91 -0.38
N THR A 51 10.51 18.96 -0.63
CA THR A 51 11.10 18.52 -1.91
C THR A 51 12.05 17.34 -1.72
N ILE A 52 11.86 16.28 -2.50
CA ILE A 52 12.84 15.19 -2.61
C ILE A 52 14.05 15.69 -3.41
N VAL A 53 15.22 15.67 -2.77
CA VAL A 53 16.49 16.11 -3.34
C VAL A 53 17.25 14.93 -3.95
N ALA A 54 17.26 13.78 -3.27
CA ALA A 54 17.96 12.59 -3.74
C ALA A 54 17.37 11.32 -3.13
N LYS A 55 17.49 10.21 -3.85
CA LYS A 55 17.36 8.86 -3.29
C LYS A 55 18.70 8.44 -2.70
N ILE A 56 18.68 7.88 -1.50
CA ILE A 56 19.88 7.39 -0.81
C ILE A 56 19.76 5.90 -0.50
N ASP A 57 20.88 5.27 -0.15
CA ASP A 57 20.87 3.87 0.27
C ASP A 57 20.27 3.73 1.67
N GLY A 58 19.36 2.76 1.84
CA GLY A 58 18.56 2.65 3.05
C GLY A 58 17.30 1.80 2.89
N ARG A 59 17.37 0.73 2.09
CA ARG A 59 16.21 -0.16 1.88
C ARG A 59 15.83 -0.91 3.16
N GLN A 60 14.55 -0.87 3.51
CA GLN A 60 14.01 -1.70 4.57
C GLN A 60 12.56 -2.08 4.27
N SER A 61 12.27 -3.37 4.36
CA SER A 61 10.90 -3.86 4.32
C SER A 61 10.24 -3.73 5.70
N LEU A 62 9.04 -3.17 5.75
CA LEU A 62 8.13 -3.31 6.89
C LEU A 62 7.10 -4.38 6.54
N ARG A 63 7.16 -5.52 7.22
CA ARG A 63 6.15 -6.59 7.13
C ARG A 63 5.19 -6.48 8.30
N ILE A 64 3.91 -6.48 8.01
CA ILE A 64 2.84 -6.51 9.00
C ILE A 64 1.76 -7.50 8.60
N GLU A 65 1.10 -8.09 9.58
CA GLU A 65 -0.05 -8.96 9.32
C GLU A 65 -1.30 -8.11 9.12
N LEU A 66 -2.15 -8.51 8.18
CA LEU A 66 -3.41 -7.83 7.93
C LEU A 66 -4.30 -7.81 9.18
N ALA A 67 -4.22 -8.85 10.02
CA ALA A 67 -4.94 -8.92 11.29
C ALA A 67 -4.53 -7.80 12.26
N ASP A 68 -3.23 -7.48 12.33
CA ASP A 68 -2.69 -6.39 13.16
C ASP A 68 -3.14 -5.02 12.69
N ILE A 69 -3.50 -4.90 11.41
CA ILE A 69 -4.06 -3.68 10.83
C ILE A 69 -5.58 -3.66 11.00
N ALA A 70 -6.26 -4.78 10.77
CA ALA A 70 -7.71 -4.90 10.85
C ALA A 70 -8.25 -4.56 12.24
N ALA A 71 -7.47 -4.83 13.28
CA ALA A 71 -7.79 -4.44 14.65
C ALA A 71 -7.39 -2.99 15.01
N LYS A 72 -6.64 -2.28 14.14
CA LYS A 72 -6.23 -0.90 14.39
C LYS A 72 -7.28 0.08 13.93
N THR A 73 -7.71 0.91 14.86
CA THR A 73 -8.33 2.20 14.56
C THR A 73 -7.19 3.17 14.26
N TYR A 74 -7.02 3.55 13.00
CA TYR A 74 -6.19 4.72 12.68
C TYR A 74 -6.90 5.96 13.21
N ASP A 75 -6.16 6.89 13.79
CA ASP A 75 -6.74 8.11 14.38
C ASP A 75 -7.77 8.73 13.44
N ALA A 76 -8.90 9.14 14.02
CA ALA A 76 -9.92 9.88 13.28
C ALA A 76 -9.28 11.18 12.78
N GLY A 77 -9.04 11.25 11.48
CA GLY A 77 -8.29 12.36 10.91
C GLY A 77 -8.21 12.29 9.41
N THR A 78 -7.50 13.26 8.87
CA THR A 78 -7.34 13.46 7.43
C THR A 78 -5.92 13.10 7.05
N ASP A 79 -5.74 12.36 5.94
CA ASP A 79 -4.43 12.16 5.35
C ASP A 79 -3.80 13.53 5.02
N PRO A 80 -2.59 13.84 5.55
CA PRO A 80 -2.02 15.19 5.45
C PRO A 80 -1.51 15.53 4.04
N VAL A 81 -1.46 14.56 3.12
CA VAL A 81 -0.96 14.74 1.75
C VAL A 81 -2.11 14.88 0.76
N THR A 82 -3.17 14.09 0.92
CA THR A 82 -4.28 13.95 -0.02
C THR A 82 -5.59 14.55 0.47
N GLY A 83 -5.74 14.82 1.77
CA GLY A 83 -6.99 15.36 2.33
C GLY A 83 -8.09 14.30 2.54
N ALA A 84 -7.80 13.02 2.40
CA ALA A 84 -8.78 11.95 2.55
C ALA A 84 -9.15 11.71 4.03
N ASN A 85 -10.44 11.61 4.34
CA ASN A 85 -10.90 11.25 5.69
C ASN A 85 -10.63 9.76 5.96
N LEU A 86 -9.70 9.48 6.88
CA LEU A 86 -9.24 8.13 7.19
C LEU A 86 -10.19 7.39 8.16
N SER A 87 -11.13 8.09 8.81
CA SER A 87 -12.07 7.51 9.78
C SER A 87 -13.09 6.53 9.16
N GLN A 88 -13.21 6.52 7.84
CA GLN A 88 -14.13 5.63 7.10
C GLN A 88 -13.43 4.42 6.46
N ILE A 89 -12.11 4.32 6.60
CA ILE A 89 -11.33 3.26 5.97
C ILE A 89 -11.23 2.09 6.95
N SER A 90 -11.99 1.02 6.68
CA SER A 90 -11.80 -0.24 7.39
C SER A 90 -10.74 -1.08 6.67
N PRO A 91 -9.67 -1.53 7.36
CA PRO A 91 -8.65 -2.36 6.71
C PRO A 91 -9.17 -3.73 6.27
N ALA A 92 -10.15 -4.28 6.99
CA ALA A 92 -10.91 -5.45 6.55
C ALA A 92 -11.66 -5.18 5.23
N GLY A 93 -12.24 -3.97 5.08
CA GLY A 93 -12.85 -3.53 3.83
C GLY A 93 -11.85 -3.39 2.68
N ILE A 94 -10.62 -2.92 2.93
CA ILE A 94 -9.57 -2.83 1.90
C ILE A 94 -9.26 -4.22 1.32
N ALA A 95 -9.13 -5.25 2.17
CA ALA A 95 -8.88 -6.61 1.69
C ALA A 95 -10.04 -7.17 0.86
N GLN A 96 -11.29 -6.86 1.24
CA GLN A 96 -12.47 -7.22 0.45
C GLN A 96 -12.52 -6.49 -0.89
N ILE A 97 -12.13 -5.20 -0.92
CA ILE A 97 -12.04 -4.41 -2.17
C ILE A 97 -11.00 -5.01 -3.12
N ILE A 98 -9.81 -5.36 -2.63
CA ILE A 98 -8.76 -5.96 -3.48
C ILE A 98 -9.24 -7.27 -4.11
N ARG A 99 -9.92 -8.12 -3.34
CA ARG A 99 -10.53 -9.34 -3.86
C ARG A 99 -11.59 -9.04 -4.92
N ALA A 100 -12.50 -8.11 -4.65
CA ALA A 100 -13.56 -7.74 -5.59
C ALA A 100 -13.00 -7.13 -6.89
N VAL A 101 -11.94 -6.31 -6.80
CA VAL A 101 -11.22 -5.76 -7.95
C VAL A 101 -10.54 -6.88 -8.74
N TYR A 102 -9.85 -7.81 -8.07
CA TYR A 102 -9.26 -8.96 -8.76
C TYR A 102 -10.31 -9.78 -9.49
N ASP A 103 -11.41 -10.15 -8.83
CA ASP A 103 -12.48 -10.94 -9.43
C ASP A 103 -13.10 -10.17 -10.63
N ALA A 104 -13.34 -8.87 -10.51
CA ALA A 104 -13.90 -8.04 -11.58
C ALA A 104 -12.93 -7.93 -12.78
N GLU A 105 -11.68 -7.54 -12.56
CA GLU A 105 -10.67 -7.36 -13.61
C GLU A 105 -10.29 -8.69 -14.26
N HIS A 106 -10.18 -9.77 -13.49
CA HIS A 106 -9.94 -11.10 -14.03
C HIS A 106 -11.12 -11.56 -14.91
N ASN A 107 -12.35 -11.36 -14.45
CA ASN A 107 -13.54 -11.66 -15.25
C ASN A 107 -13.62 -10.80 -16.51
N LEU A 108 -13.19 -9.54 -16.47
CA LEU A 108 -13.12 -8.67 -17.65
C LEU A 108 -12.04 -9.14 -18.64
N ALA A 109 -10.84 -9.44 -18.17
CA ALA A 109 -9.71 -9.86 -19.00
C ALA A 109 -9.89 -11.27 -19.60
N HIS A 110 -10.65 -12.14 -18.91
CA HIS A 110 -10.88 -13.53 -19.27
C HIS A 110 -12.33 -13.85 -19.64
N ALA A 111 -13.17 -12.83 -19.86
CA ALA A 111 -14.45 -13.01 -20.52
C ALA A 111 -14.20 -13.48 -21.96
N ALA A 112 -14.24 -14.80 -22.18
CA ALA A 112 -14.20 -15.38 -23.51
C ALA A 112 -15.37 -14.84 -24.35
N GLY A 113 -15.05 -14.51 -25.61
CA GLY A 113 -15.88 -13.75 -26.53
C GLY A 113 -17.31 -14.26 -26.67
N VAL A 114 -18.25 -13.30 -26.71
CA VAL A 114 -19.60 -13.55 -27.21
C VAL A 114 -19.47 -14.11 -28.63
N ALA A 115 -20.02 -15.31 -28.79
CA ALA A 115 -19.95 -16.21 -29.95
C ALA A 115 -19.86 -15.54 -31.32
N ASP A 116 -18.97 -16.06 -32.15
CA ASP A 116 -18.97 -15.90 -33.60
C ASP A 116 -20.33 -16.38 -34.17
N PRO A 117 -21.08 -15.58 -34.95
CA PRO A 117 -22.35 -15.99 -35.53
C PRO A 117 -22.10 -16.76 -36.84
N GLU A 118 -21.35 -17.86 -36.81
CA GLU A 118 -21.26 -18.79 -37.95
C GLU A 118 -21.57 -20.21 -37.49
N GLY A 119 -22.86 -20.51 -37.47
CA GLY A 119 -23.42 -21.82 -37.19
C GLY A 119 -24.88 -21.91 -37.64
N ALA A 120 -25.21 -21.32 -38.78
CA ALA A 120 -26.46 -21.62 -39.48
C ALA A 120 -26.19 -22.80 -40.42
N ALA A 121 -26.50 -24.00 -39.95
CA ALA A 121 -26.75 -25.17 -40.81
C ALA A 121 -28.25 -25.32 -41.03
#